data_AF-A0A426GJA8-F1
#
_entry.id   AF-A0A426GJA8-F1
#
_cell.length_a   1.000
_cell.length_b   1.000
_cell.length_c   1.000
_cell.angle_alpha   90.00
_cell.angle_beta   90.00
_cell.angle_gamma   90.00
#
_symmetry.space_group_name_H-M   'P 1'
#
loop_
_entity.id
_entity.type
_entity.pdbx_description
1 polymer ?
#
loop_
_entity_poly.entity_id
_entity_poly.type
_entity_poly.pdbx_seq_one_letter_code
_entity_poly.pdbx_strand_id
1 'polypeptide(L)'
;MSPLWSLALAPLPLAGTVLLKRAWDEPRPERPWLILGGWGLLVVAIAASVPLLGPVRGPSAMLAVASVVALAFVGAGVEQRNAKKRAARELAPEPSDRRRVVWRGWLRGFLAGPLAGIAALGCGLAVAICAPGQVQSRMVIGGLIVPFLWAGGMAWTLSDDKILRAFAVLAGVSVATLGAAFLKGAL
;
A
#
# COMPACT_ATOMS: atom_id res chain seq x y z
N MET A 1 6.86 20.64 -23.31
CA MET A 1 5.99 19.84 -22.43
C MET A 1 5.67 20.69 -21.22
N SER A 2 4.47 21.26 -21.14
CA SER A 2 4.17 22.32 -20.17
C SER A 2 3.98 21.74 -18.75
N PRO A 3 4.69 22.27 -17.72
CA PRO A 3 4.50 21.88 -16.31
C PRO A 3 3.07 22.10 -15.79
N LEU A 4 2.27 22.86 -16.55
CA LEU A 4 0.86 23.15 -16.31
C LEU A 4 -0.02 21.89 -16.25
N TRP A 5 0.27 20.85 -17.05
CA TRP A 5 -0.53 19.62 -17.04
C TRP A 5 -0.33 18.79 -15.76
N SER A 6 0.89 18.78 -15.23
CA SER A 6 1.19 18.13 -13.95
C SER A 6 0.52 18.86 -12.78
N LEU A 7 0.46 20.20 -12.83
CA LEU A 7 -0.26 21.01 -11.84
C LEU A 7 -1.77 20.81 -11.91
N ALA A 8 -2.33 20.63 -13.11
CA ALA A 8 -3.77 20.40 -13.28
C ALA A 8 -4.22 19.04 -12.71
N LEU A 9 -3.35 18.02 -12.71
CA LEU A 9 -3.65 16.69 -12.19
C LEU A 9 -3.32 16.52 -10.70
N ALA A 10 -2.40 17.33 -10.16
CA ALA A 10 -2.02 17.33 -8.74
C ALA A 10 -3.18 17.45 -7.72
N PRO A 11 -4.29 18.18 -7.97
CA PRO A 11 -5.39 18.23 -7.01
C PRO A 11 -6.17 16.91 -6.89
N LEU A 12 -6.12 16.01 -7.88
CA LEU A 12 -6.84 14.73 -7.79
C LEU A 12 -6.29 13.80 -6.69
N PRO A 13 -4.98 13.53 -6.57
CA PRO A 13 -4.46 12.73 -5.47
C PRO A 13 -4.67 13.40 -4.10
N LEU A 14 -4.64 14.75 -4.05
CA LEU A 14 -5.00 15.50 -2.84
C LEU A 14 -6.46 15.28 -2.43
N ALA A 15 -7.40 15.45 -3.36
CA ALA A 15 -8.82 15.24 -3.09
C ALA A 15 -9.12 13.78 -2.72
N GLY A 16 -8.49 12.81 -3.39
CA GLY A 16 -8.66 11.38 -3.09
C GLY A 16 -8.18 11.02 -1.69
N THR A 17 -7.00 11.52 -1.28
CA THR A 17 -6.45 11.30 0.06
C THR A 17 -7.27 11.99 1.16
N VAL A 18 -7.82 13.18 0.90
CA VAL A 18 -8.74 13.87 1.83
C VAL A 18 -10.05 13.09 2.01
N LEU A 19 -10.63 12.56 0.93
CA LEU A 19 -11.83 11.72 1.00
C LEU A 19 -11.59 10.45 1.84
N LEU A 20 -10.44 9.80 1.63
CA LEU A 20 -10.00 8.66 2.43
C LEU A 20 -9.79 9.02 3.91
N LYS A 21 -9.19 10.19 4.20
CA LYS A 21 -9.04 10.68 5.58
C LYS A 21 -10.39 10.94 6.24
N ARG A 22 -11.33 11.59 5.54
CA ARG A 22 -12.69 11.82 6.06
C ARG A 22 -13.46 10.52 6.32
N ALA A 23 -13.25 9.50 5.48
CA ALA A 23 -13.83 8.17 5.69
C ALA A 23 -13.22 7.44 6.91
N TRP A 24 -12.04 7.86 7.34
CA TRP A 24 -11.32 7.32 8.48
C TRP A 24 -11.70 8.01 9.80
N ASP A 25 -11.85 9.34 9.79
CA ASP A 25 -12.05 10.14 11.01
C ASP A 25 -13.41 9.90 11.68
N GLU A 26 -14.48 9.61 10.93
CA GLU A 26 -15.81 9.38 11.51
C GLU A 26 -16.56 8.18 10.87
N PRO A 27 -17.19 7.30 11.69
CA PRO A 27 -18.10 6.29 11.18
C PRO A 27 -19.41 6.95 10.70
N ARG A 28 -19.45 7.31 9.41
CA ARG A 28 -20.65 7.82 8.74
C ARG A 28 -21.29 6.76 7.83
N PRO A 29 -22.61 6.80 7.58
CA PRO A 29 -23.26 5.91 6.61
C PRO A 29 -22.70 6.05 5.19
N GLU A 30 -22.09 7.20 4.87
CA GLU A 30 -21.44 7.48 3.58
C GLU A 30 -20.03 6.90 3.46
N ARG A 31 -19.49 6.30 4.53
CA ARG A 31 -18.13 5.73 4.57
C ARG A 31 -17.78 4.82 3.39
N PRO A 32 -18.60 3.85 2.95
CA PRO A 32 -18.26 3.03 1.79
C PRO A 32 -18.18 3.87 0.50
N TRP A 33 -19.01 4.89 0.34
CA TRP A 33 -18.98 5.81 -0.80
C TRP A 33 -17.75 6.72 -0.80
N LEU A 34 -17.33 7.20 0.37
CA LEU A 34 -16.11 8.00 0.51
C LEU A 34 -14.86 7.19 0.22
N ILE A 35 -14.83 5.91 0.63
CA ILE A 35 -13.73 4.98 0.31
C ILE A 35 -13.70 4.70 -1.20
N LEU A 36 -14.86 4.36 -1.79
CA LEU A 36 -14.96 4.08 -3.22
C LEU A 36 -14.58 5.31 -4.06
N GLY A 37 -15.04 6.50 -3.64
CA GLY A 37 -14.74 7.77 -4.28
C GLY A 37 -13.27 8.14 -4.15
N GLY A 38 -12.66 7.98 -2.98
CA GLY A 38 -11.24 8.26 -2.76
C GLY A 38 -10.32 7.37 -3.61
N TRP A 39 -10.57 6.06 -3.62
CA TRP A 39 -9.83 5.12 -4.49
C TRP A 39 -10.12 5.36 -5.98
N GLY A 40 -11.37 5.64 -6.33
CA GLY A 40 -11.78 5.97 -7.69
C GLY A 40 -11.04 7.20 -8.22
N LEU A 41 -10.91 8.24 -7.39
CA LEU A 41 -10.20 9.46 -7.77
C LEU A 41 -8.70 9.21 -8.01
N LEU A 42 -8.08 8.34 -7.20
CA LEU A 42 -6.68 7.94 -7.40
C LEU A 42 -6.50 7.13 -8.70
N VAL A 43 -7.41 6.20 -8.98
CA VAL A 43 -7.39 5.43 -10.24
C VAL A 43 -7.59 6.35 -11.44
N VAL A 44 -8.53 7.29 -11.37
CA VAL A 44 -8.76 8.29 -12.42
C VAL A 44 -7.55 9.19 -12.62
N ALA A 45 -6.88 9.62 -11.54
CA ALA A 45 -5.65 10.41 -11.64
C ALA A 45 -4.53 9.64 -12.37
N ILE A 46 -4.34 8.36 -12.05
CA ILE A 46 -3.35 7.49 -12.71
C ILE A 46 -3.73 7.27 -14.17
N ALA A 47 -5.00 6.94 -14.46
CA ALA A 47 -5.47 6.69 -15.82
C ALA A 47 -5.36 7.95 -16.71
N ALA A 48 -5.78 9.12 -16.19
CA ALA A 48 -5.69 10.40 -16.89
C ALA A 48 -4.25 10.82 -17.17
N SER A 49 -3.29 10.38 -16.34
CA SER A 49 -1.87 10.71 -16.53
C SER A 49 -1.25 10.04 -17.78
N VAL A 50 -1.80 8.91 -18.25
CA VAL A 50 -1.28 8.16 -19.40
C VAL A 50 -1.34 8.98 -20.70
N PRO A 51 -2.51 9.51 -21.13
CA PRO A 51 -2.58 10.33 -22.34
C PRO A 51 -1.90 11.70 -22.20
N LEU A 52 -1.81 12.25 -20.98
CA LEU A 52 -1.32 13.62 -20.75
C LEU A 52 0.20 13.73 -20.55
N LEU A 53 0.80 12.75 -19.87
CA LEU A 53 2.21 12.78 -19.44
C LEU A 53 3.03 11.61 -20.01
N GLY A 54 2.37 10.74 -20.77
CA GLY A 54 2.95 9.56 -21.37
C GLY A 54 2.81 8.31 -20.49
N PRO A 55 2.83 7.12 -21.11
CA PRO A 55 2.42 5.87 -20.48
C PRO A 55 3.31 5.38 -19.33
N VAL A 56 4.53 5.91 -19.22
CA VAL A 56 5.49 5.53 -18.18
C VAL A 56 5.67 6.64 -17.15
N ARG A 57 5.83 7.89 -17.61
CA ARG A 57 6.14 9.04 -16.74
C ARG A 57 4.91 9.54 -15.96
N GLY A 58 3.73 9.52 -16.59
CA GLY A 58 2.49 9.95 -15.95
C GLY A 58 2.14 9.12 -14.73
N PRO A 59 1.99 7.78 -14.87
CA PRO A 59 1.59 6.92 -13.76
C PRO A 59 2.59 6.99 -12.59
N SER A 60 3.89 6.95 -12.89
CA SER A 60 4.95 7.02 -11.89
C SER A 60 4.94 8.34 -11.11
N ALA A 61 4.77 9.48 -11.80
CA ALA A 61 4.65 10.78 -11.15
C ALA A 61 3.41 10.87 -10.25
N MET A 62 2.24 10.40 -10.73
CA MET A 62 1.00 10.44 -9.93
C MET A 62 1.05 9.53 -8.71
N LEU A 63 1.65 8.33 -8.84
CA LEU A 63 1.91 7.43 -7.71
C LEU A 63 2.82 8.06 -6.66
N ALA A 64 3.89 8.74 -7.09
CA ALA A 64 4.80 9.43 -6.19
C ALA A 64 4.08 10.57 -5.44
N VAL A 65 3.33 11.42 -6.15
CA VAL A 65 2.58 12.53 -5.55
C VAL A 65 1.52 12.00 -4.56
N ALA A 66 0.74 11.00 -4.96
CA ALA A 66 -0.26 10.39 -4.08
C ALA A 66 0.37 9.84 -2.80
N SER A 67 1.53 9.18 -2.91
CA SER A 67 2.27 8.65 -1.77
C SER A 67 2.78 9.74 -0.84
N VAL A 68 3.39 10.81 -1.39
CA VAL A 68 3.89 11.95 -0.59
C VAL A 68 2.75 12.66 0.13
N VAL A 69 1.64 12.89 -0.55
CA VAL A 69 0.47 13.54 0.03
C VAL A 69 -0.13 12.68 1.15
N ALA A 70 -0.31 11.38 0.91
CA ALA A 70 -0.79 10.46 1.94
C ALA A 70 0.15 10.44 3.16
N LEU A 71 1.46 10.40 2.92
CA LEU A 71 2.47 10.44 3.99
C LEU A 71 2.42 11.76 4.77
N ALA A 72 2.22 12.89 4.10
CA ALA A 72 2.06 14.19 4.75
C ALA A 72 0.80 14.23 5.63
N PHE A 73 -0.32 13.65 5.19
CA PHE A 73 -1.53 13.53 6.01
C PHE A 73 -1.34 12.62 7.22
N VAL A 74 -0.65 11.50 7.07
CA VAL A 74 -0.28 10.62 8.19
C VAL A 74 0.64 11.36 9.16
N GLY A 75 1.68 12.01 8.66
CA GLY A 75 2.63 12.80 9.45
C GLY A 75 1.98 13.95 10.21
N ALA A 76 1.07 14.69 9.56
CA ALA A 76 0.29 15.76 10.18
C ALA A 76 -0.74 15.24 11.20
N GLY A 77 -1.18 14.00 11.07
CA GLY A 77 -2.06 13.30 12.02
C GLY A 77 -1.32 12.59 13.15
N VAL A 78 0.02 12.64 13.21
CA VAL A 78 0.78 12.12 14.34
C VAL A 78 0.58 13.07 15.53
N GLU A 79 -0.50 12.86 16.27
CA GLU A 79 -0.56 13.35 17.64
C GLU A 79 0.52 12.60 18.44
N GLN A 80 1.54 13.34 18.91
CA GLN A 80 2.41 12.82 19.96
C GLN A 80 1.53 12.48 21.15
N ARG A 81 1.23 11.19 21.31
CA ARG A 81 0.44 10.64 22.40
C ARG A 81 1.10 11.08 23.70
N ASN A 82 0.57 12.14 24.30
CA ASN A 82 1.03 12.64 25.58
C ASN A 82 0.81 11.52 26.60
N ALA A 83 1.87 10.79 26.94
CA ALA A 83 1.84 9.68 27.88
C ALA A 83 1.30 10.08 29.27
N LYS A 84 1.12 11.38 29.52
CA LYS A 84 0.57 11.95 30.75
C LYS A 84 -0.96 12.03 30.83
N LYS A 85 -1.72 11.91 29.74
CA LYS A 85 -3.19 11.82 29.83
C LYS A 85 -3.60 10.36 30.00
N ARG A 86 -3.44 9.86 31.22
CA ARG A 86 -4.04 8.62 31.71
C ARG A 86 -5.56 8.75 31.46
N ALA A 87 -6.08 8.00 30.50
CA ALA A 87 -7.51 7.98 30.22
C ALA A 87 -8.27 7.61 31.50
N ALA A 88 -9.32 8.37 31.79
CA ALA A 88 -10.22 8.09 32.90
C ALA A 88 -10.76 6.66 32.75
N ARG A 89 -10.62 5.90 33.84
CA ARG A 89 -10.70 4.45 33.92
C ARG A 89 -12.14 3.93 33.92
N GLU A 90 -13.02 4.37 33.01
CA GLU A 90 -14.45 4.00 33.10
C GLU A 90 -15.24 3.76 31.80
N LEU A 91 -14.61 3.69 30.62
CA LEU A 91 -15.31 3.14 29.44
C LEU A 91 -14.76 1.75 29.13
N ALA A 92 -15.69 0.80 29.00
CA ALA A 92 -15.46 -0.62 28.81
C ALA A 92 -14.28 -0.89 27.86
N PRO A 93 -13.35 -1.80 28.19
CA PRO A 93 -12.16 -2.04 27.40
C PRO A 93 -12.53 -2.32 25.94
N GLU A 94 -12.10 -1.46 25.03
CA GLU A 94 -12.09 -1.80 23.60
C GLU A 94 -11.24 -3.07 23.43
N PRO A 95 -11.64 -4.03 22.56
CA PRO A 95 -10.95 -5.31 22.39
C PRO A 95 -9.45 -5.20 22.03
N SER A 96 -9.00 -4.01 21.62
CA SER A 96 -7.62 -3.66 21.29
C SER A 96 -6.73 -3.31 22.50
N ASP A 97 -7.31 -3.19 23.71
CA ASP A 97 -6.55 -2.89 24.94
C ASP A 97 -5.97 -4.17 25.60
N ARG A 98 -5.99 -5.31 24.88
CA ARG A 98 -5.33 -6.54 25.31
C ARG A 98 -3.83 -6.29 25.43
N ARG A 99 -3.30 -6.46 26.66
CA ARG A 99 -1.89 -6.47 27.06
C ARG A 99 -0.93 -6.60 25.88
N ARG A 100 -0.28 -5.49 25.48
CA ARG A 100 0.74 -5.47 24.41
C ARG A 100 1.81 -6.49 24.73
N VAL A 101 1.76 -7.65 24.08
CA VAL A 101 2.83 -8.65 24.17
C VAL A 101 3.92 -8.18 23.22
N VAL A 102 4.98 -7.56 23.75
CA VAL A 102 6.10 -7.01 22.95
C VAL A 102 6.68 -8.05 21.99
N TRP A 103 6.69 -9.32 22.38
CA TRP A 103 7.05 -10.47 21.54
C TRP A 103 6.18 -10.63 20.28
N ARG A 104 4.86 -10.40 20.38
CA ARG A 104 3.97 -10.38 19.20
C ARG A 104 4.27 -9.21 18.28
N GLY A 105 4.75 -8.09 18.82
CA GLY A 105 5.22 -6.94 18.01
C GLY A 105 6.48 -7.28 17.21
N TRP A 106 7.45 -7.94 17.85
CA TRP A 106 8.65 -8.44 17.18
C TRP A 106 8.33 -9.53 16.13
N LEU A 107 7.47 -10.48 16.48
CA LEU A 107 7.00 -11.51 15.55
C LEU A 107 6.24 -10.91 14.36
N ARG A 108 5.43 -9.87 14.59
CA ARG A 108 4.77 -9.09 13.53
C ARG A 108 5.79 -8.38 12.66
N GLY A 109 6.82 -7.74 13.22
CA GLY A 109 7.86 -7.08 12.44
C GLY A 109 8.67 -8.04 11.58
N PHE A 110 8.99 -9.22 12.12
CA PHE A 110 9.76 -10.25 11.41
C PHE A 110 8.94 -11.01 10.36
N LEU A 111 7.62 -11.17 10.57
CA LEU A 111 6.73 -11.60 9.49
C LEU A 111 6.55 -10.48 8.46
N ALA A 112 6.26 -9.26 8.91
CA ALA A 112 5.96 -8.10 8.06
C ALA A 112 7.11 -7.76 7.12
N GLY A 113 8.37 -7.84 7.59
CA GLY A 113 9.52 -7.51 6.79
C GLY A 113 9.95 -8.65 5.86
N PRO A 114 10.65 -9.67 6.37
CA PRO A 114 11.11 -10.81 5.59
C PRO A 114 10.04 -11.49 4.72
N LEU A 115 8.85 -11.82 5.26
CA LEU A 115 7.85 -12.58 4.51
C LEU A 115 7.23 -11.73 3.39
N ALA A 116 6.91 -10.47 3.65
CA ALA A 116 6.45 -9.57 2.61
C ALA A 116 7.54 -9.35 1.55
N GLY A 117 8.81 -9.34 1.95
CA GLY A 117 9.95 -9.23 1.03
C GLY A 117 10.04 -10.43 0.09
N ILE A 118 9.93 -11.65 0.63
CA ILE A 118 9.91 -12.88 -0.17
C ILE A 118 8.71 -12.88 -1.14
N ALA A 119 7.52 -12.53 -0.66
CA ALA A 119 6.34 -12.43 -1.52
C ALA A 119 6.52 -11.40 -2.65
N ALA A 120 7.08 -10.23 -2.33
CA ALA A 120 7.35 -9.17 -3.29
C ALA A 120 8.40 -9.59 -4.33
N LEU A 121 9.48 -10.25 -3.90
CA LEU A 121 10.50 -10.82 -4.77
C LEU A 121 9.93 -11.90 -5.69
N GLY A 122 9.08 -12.79 -5.15
CA GLY A 122 8.36 -13.80 -5.92
C GLY A 122 7.51 -13.17 -7.02
N CYS A 123 6.73 -12.13 -6.69
CA CYS A 123 5.98 -11.35 -7.67
C CYS A 123 6.88 -10.71 -8.75
N GLY A 124 7.97 -10.06 -8.34
CA GLY A 124 8.92 -9.43 -9.27
C GLY A 124 9.55 -10.44 -10.23
N LEU A 125 9.93 -11.61 -9.71
CA LEU A 125 10.48 -12.73 -10.50
C LEU A 125 9.43 -13.29 -11.45
N ALA A 126 8.20 -13.52 -10.98
CA ALA A 126 7.10 -13.98 -11.81
C ALA A 126 6.81 -12.99 -12.96
N VAL A 127 6.88 -11.68 -12.72
CA VAL A 127 6.76 -10.67 -13.78
C VAL A 127 7.94 -10.75 -14.76
N ALA A 128 9.17 -10.86 -14.26
CA ALA A 128 10.35 -10.94 -15.10
C ALA A 128 10.33 -12.16 -16.05
N ILE A 129 9.85 -13.31 -15.57
CA ILE A 129 9.81 -14.57 -16.32
C ILE A 129 8.53 -14.70 -17.15
N CYS A 130 7.37 -14.42 -16.54
CA CYS A 130 6.08 -14.80 -17.11
C CYS A 130 5.39 -13.71 -17.92
N ALA A 131 5.64 -12.42 -17.66
CA ALA A 131 4.97 -11.33 -18.38
C ALA A 131 5.29 -11.33 -19.88
N PRO A 132 4.40 -10.85 -20.76
CA PRO A 132 4.71 -10.67 -22.19
C PRO A 132 5.58 -9.43 -22.47
N GLY A 133 6.31 -9.36 -23.60
CA GLY A 133 7.15 -8.20 -24.00
C GLY A 133 8.66 -8.49 -24.19
N GLN A 134 9.51 -7.46 -24.26
CA GLN A 134 10.98 -7.63 -24.33
C GLN A 134 11.57 -8.00 -22.96
N VAL A 135 12.61 -8.86 -22.95
CA VAL A 135 13.27 -9.33 -21.71
C VAL A 135 13.73 -8.16 -20.84
N GLN A 136 14.35 -7.15 -21.46
CA GLN A 136 14.82 -5.95 -20.76
C GLN A 136 13.68 -5.22 -20.04
N SER A 137 12.53 -5.03 -20.70
CA SER A 137 11.38 -4.34 -20.09
C SER A 137 10.79 -5.13 -18.93
N ARG A 138 10.66 -6.46 -19.06
CA ARG A 138 10.12 -7.33 -18.00
C ARG A 138 11.02 -7.35 -16.76
N MET A 139 12.34 -7.38 -16.94
CA MET A 139 13.30 -7.31 -15.84
C MET A 139 13.22 -5.97 -15.09
N VAL A 140 13.15 -4.86 -15.83
CA VAL A 140 13.00 -3.52 -15.23
C VAL A 140 11.68 -3.41 -14.46
N ILE A 141 10.57 -3.83 -15.05
CA ILE A 141 9.25 -3.79 -14.40
C ILE A 141 9.24 -4.70 -13.17
N GLY A 142 9.77 -5.92 -13.29
CA GLY A 142 9.87 -6.88 -12.20
C GLY A 142 10.64 -6.31 -11.01
N GLY A 143 11.80 -5.70 -11.25
CA GLY A 143 12.59 -5.04 -10.20
C GLY A 143 11.89 -3.83 -9.58
N LEU A 144 11.19 -3.01 -10.38
CA LEU A 144 10.50 -1.83 -9.88
C LEU A 144 9.28 -2.15 -9.02
N ILE A 145 8.58 -3.27 -9.27
CA ILE A 145 7.38 -3.66 -8.51
C ILE A 145 7.71 -4.13 -7.08
N VAL A 146 8.88 -4.74 -6.87
CA VAL A 146 9.31 -5.32 -5.58
C VAL A 146 9.21 -4.33 -4.41
N PRO A 147 9.84 -3.13 -4.44
CA PRO A 147 9.82 -2.21 -3.30
C PRO A 147 8.40 -1.74 -2.94
N PHE A 148 7.51 -1.55 -3.93
CA PHE A 148 6.13 -1.15 -3.66
C PHE A 148 5.32 -2.28 -3.01
N LEU A 149 5.44 -3.50 -3.52
CA LEU A 149 4.78 -4.66 -2.91
C LEU A 149 5.32 -4.95 -1.52
N TRP A 150 6.62 -4.76 -1.31
CA TRP A 150 7.24 -4.97 -0.02
C TRP A 150 6.77 -3.96 1.01
N ALA A 151 6.80 -2.66 0.68
CA ALA A 151 6.30 -1.60 1.54
C ALA A 151 4.80 -1.73 1.81
N GLY A 152 4.00 -2.06 0.79
CA GLY A 152 2.57 -2.33 0.93
C GLY A 152 2.29 -3.54 1.83
N GLY A 153 3.06 -4.62 1.67
CA GLY A 153 2.98 -5.81 2.52
C GLY A 153 3.32 -5.50 3.98
N MET A 154 4.36 -4.70 4.24
CA MET A 154 4.67 -4.21 5.59
C MET A 154 3.53 -3.37 6.17
N ALA A 155 3.01 -2.39 5.42
CA ALA A 155 1.93 -1.54 5.90
C ALA A 155 0.65 -2.33 6.21
N TRP A 156 0.31 -3.30 5.35
CA TRP A 156 -0.87 -4.13 5.50
C TRP A 156 -0.75 -5.09 6.70
N THR A 157 0.39 -5.77 6.85
CA THR A 157 0.64 -6.70 7.97
C THR A 157 0.67 -6.00 9.33
N LEU A 158 1.14 -4.75 9.38
CA LEU A 158 1.11 -3.92 10.59
C LEU A 158 -0.29 -3.39 10.92
N SER A 159 -1.14 -3.21 9.90
CA SER A 159 -2.52 -2.74 10.05
C SER A 159 -3.53 -3.85 10.34
N ASP A 160 -3.16 -5.13 10.19
CA ASP A 160 -4.05 -6.28 10.41
C ASP A 160 -4.00 -6.77 11.86
N ASP A 161 -5.18 -6.87 12.49
CA ASP A 161 -5.32 -7.44 13.84
C ASP A 161 -5.01 -8.95 13.85
N LYS A 162 -5.20 -9.64 12.73
CA LYS A 162 -5.08 -11.09 12.58
C LYS A 162 -3.84 -11.47 11.77
N ILE A 163 -2.72 -11.61 12.47
CA ILE A 163 -1.40 -12.03 11.92
C ILE A 163 -1.49 -13.28 11.03
N LEU A 164 -2.32 -14.25 11.42
CA LEU A 164 -2.52 -15.51 10.68
C LEU A 164 -3.08 -15.29 9.27
N ARG A 165 -3.95 -14.29 9.07
CA ARG A 165 -4.49 -13.96 7.75
C ARG A 165 -3.41 -13.35 6.87
N ALA A 166 -2.69 -12.37 7.40
CA ALA A 166 -1.55 -11.75 6.75
C ALA A 166 -0.50 -12.79 6.34
N PHE A 167 -0.16 -13.72 7.25
CA PHE A 167 0.76 -14.82 6.97
C PHE A 167 0.25 -15.73 5.85
N ALA A 168 -0.99 -16.21 5.93
CA ALA A 168 -1.56 -17.13 4.95
C ALA A 168 -1.58 -16.53 3.54
N VAL A 169 -1.93 -15.24 3.43
CA VAL A 169 -1.94 -14.55 2.13
C VAL A 169 -0.53 -14.36 1.60
N LEU A 170 0.41 -13.88 2.40
CA LEU A 170 1.80 -13.68 1.95
C LEU A 170 2.50 -14.99 1.60
N ALA A 171 2.28 -16.05 2.38
CA ALA A 171 2.76 -17.38 2.07
C ALA A 171 2.14 -17.90 0.76
N GLY A 172 0.82 -17.75 0.59
CA GLY A 172 0.11 -18.14 -0.63
C GLY A 172 0.62 -17.41 -1.87
N VAL A 173 0.79 -16.09 -1.80
CA VAL A 173 1.37 -15.28 -2.88
C VAL A 173 2.81 -15.73 -3.19
N SER A 174 3.62 -15.99 -2.18
CA SER A 174 5.00 -16.45 -2.37
C SER A 174 5.04 -17.80 -3.10
N VAL A 175 4.24 -18.77 -2.64
CA VAL A 175 4.16 -20.10 -3.26
C VAL A 175 3.64 -20.02 -4.69
N ALA A 176 2.58 -19.24 -4.94
CA ALA A 176 1.98 -19.12 -6.26
C ALA A 176 2.93 -18.44 -7.26
N THR A 177 3.60 -17.36 -6.85
CA THR A 177 4.47 -16.59 -7.75
C THR A 177 5.80 -17.28 -8.02
N LEU A 178 6.43 -17.84 -6.99
CA LEU A 178 7.62 -18.67 -7.16
C LEU A 178 7.29 -19.94 -7.95
N GLY A 179 6.18 -20.60 -7.63
CA GLY A 179 5.70 -21.77 -8.37
C GLY A 179 5.51 -21.47 -9.86
N ALA A 180 4.81 -20.39 -10.20
CA ALA A 180 4.62 -19.97 -11.59
C ALA A 180 5.95 -19.65 -12.31
N ALA A 181 6.88 -18.99 -11.62
CA ALA A 181 8.21 -18.69 -12.12
C ALA A 181 9.02 -19.97 -12.42
N PHE A 182 9.04 -20.94 -11.49
CA PHE A 182 9.77 -22.19 -11.66
C PHE A 182 9.14 -23.10 -12.71
N LEU A 183 7.80 -23.23 -12.75
CA LEU A 183 7.10 -24.02 -13.76
C LEU A 183 7.36 -23.52 -15.18
N LYS A 184 7.39 -22.20 -15.38
CA LYS A 184 7.68 -21.62 -16.69
C LYS A 184 9.17 -21.63 -17.03
N GLY A 185 10.05 -21.55 -16.04
CA GLY A 185 11.50 -21.66 -16.25
C GLY A 185 11.98 -23.09 -16.53
N ALA A 186 11.16 -24.11 -16.23
CA ALA A 186 11.45 -25.53 -16.49
C ALA A 186 10.92 -26.05 -17.84
N LEU A 187 10.09 -25.25 -18.54
CA LEU A 187 9.55 -25.51 -19.89
C LEU A 187 10.40 -24.79 -20.94
#